data_AF-X1E0W3-F1
#
_entry.id   AF-X1E0W3-F1
#
_cell.length_a   1.000
_cell.length_b   1.000
_cell.length_c   1.000
_cell.angle_alpha   90.00
_cell.angle_beta   90.00
_cell.angle_gamma   90.00
#
_symmetry.space_group_name_H-M   'P 1'
#
loop_
_entity.id
_entity.type
_entity.pdbx_description
1 polymer ?
#
loop_
_entity_poly.entity_id
_entity_poly.type
_entity_poly.pdbx_seq_one_letter_code
_entity_poly.pdbx_strand_id
1 'polypeptide(L)'
;MHILKSLTPRAILLDINLKTSSINGDKFCQILKSKAEYDSIPIILISAAFSEKEKLEVLASTGADEIIFKPIDKLKELNVLFKYLKQL
;
A
#
# COMPACT_ATOMS: atom_id res chain seq x y z
N MET A 1 3.06 13.17 -5.04
CA MET A 1 3.57 12.98 -6.42
C MET A 1 4.97 13.53 -6.62
N HIS A 2 5.37 14.67 -6.03
CA HIS A 2 6.73 15.22 -6.20
C HIS A 2 7.84 14.20 -5.91
N ILE A 3 7.78 13.47 -4.79
CA ILE A 3 8.76 12.44 -4.42
C ILE A 3 8.84 11.32 -5.46
N LEU A 4 7.70 10.82 -5.94
CA LEU A 4 7.65 9.74 -6.94
C LEU A 4 8.19 10.17 -8.32
N LYS A 5 8.26 11.48 -8.59
CA LYS A 5 8.87 12.01 -9.81
C LYS A 5 10.40 12.13 -9.71
N SER A 6 10.95 12.14 -8.50
CA SER A 6 12.39 12.31 -8.26
C SER A 6 13.08 11.04 -7.74
N LEU A 7 12.29 10.05 -7.30
CA LEU A 7 12.79 8.82 -6.70
C LEU A 7 11.80 7.69 -6.97
N THR A 8 12.32 6.47 -7.13
CA THR A 8 11.52 5.24 -7.24
C THR A 8 11.63 4.46 -5.92
N PRO A 9 10.62 4.53 -5.04
CA PRO A 9 10.64 3.77 -3.80
C PRO A 9 10.68 2.27 -4.08
N ARG A 10 11.32 1.51 -3.18
CA ARG A 10 11.28 0.04 -3.22
C ARG A 10 9.95 -0.55 -2.75
N ALA A 11 9.20 0.20 -1.95
CA ALA A 11 7.87 -0.13 -1.48
C ALA A 11 7.17 1.14 -0.97
N ILE A 12 5.85 1.13 -0.96
CA ILE A 12 5.01 2.20 -0.41
C ILE A 12 4.12 1.59 0.68
N LEU A 13 4.13 2.21 1.86
CA LEU A 13 3.14 1.98 2.90
C LEU A 13 2.08 3.06 2.81
N LEU A 14 0.81 2.67 2.64
CA LEU A 14 -0.28 3.60 2.39
C LEU A 14 -1.44 3.36 3.35
N ASP A 15 -1.78 4.36 4.16
CA ASP A 15 -2.98 4.32 4.98
C ASP A 15 -4.23 4.38 4.08
N ILE A 16 -5.06 3.33 4.11
CA ILE A 16 -6.27 3.27 3.28
C ILE A 16 -7.30 4.31 3.71
N ASN A 17 -7.33 4.62 5.00
CA ASN A 17 -8.24 5.59 5.59
C ASN A 17 -7.67 7.00 5.58
N LEU A 18 -6.59 7.24 4.82
CA LEU A 18 -6.06 8.58 4.59
C LEU A 18 -7.15 9.44 3.93
N LYS A 19 -7.71 10.36 4.71
CA LYS A 19 -8.68 11.35 4.22
C LYS A 19 -7.94 12.65 3.96
N THR A 20 -7.74 12.96 2.69
CA THR A 20 -7.33 14.31 2.26
C THR A 20 -8.50 15.01 1.59
N SER A 21 -8.39 16.32 1.35
CA SER A 21 -9.45 17.11 0.69
C SER A 21 -9.73 16.69 -0.75
N SER A 22 -8.82 15.95 -1.39
CA SER A 22 -8.89 15.64 -2.82
C SER A 22 -8.82 14.15 -3.16
N ILE A 23 -8.28 13.31 -2.26
CA ILE A 23 -8.13 11.88 -2.53
C ILE A 23 -8.11 11.02 -1.26
N ASN A 24 -8.68 9.82 -1.37
CA ASN A 24 -8.65 8.77 -0.36
C ASN A 24 -7.49 7.79 -0.65
N GLY A 25 -7.01 7.08 0.36
CA GLY A 25 -5.88 6.15 0.23
C GLY A 25 -6.13 5.02 -0.79
N ASP A 26 -7.32 4.44 -0.81
CA ASP A 26 -7.76 3.44 -1.79
C ASP A 26 -7.66 3.94 -3.24
N LYS A 27 -8.21 5.12 -3.53
CA LYS A 27 -8.15 5.75 -4.86
C LYS A 27 -6.72 6.11 -5.24
N PHE A 28 -5.91 6.54 -4.28
CA PHE A 28 -4.51 6.83 -4.52
C PHE A 28 -3.74 5.58 -4.95
N CYS A 29 -3.99 4.44 -4.31
CA CYS A 29 -3.42 3.15 -4.71
C CYS A 29 -3.79 2.80 -6.15
N GLN A 30 -5.08 2.89 -6.51
CA GLN A 30 -5.57 2.63 -7.87
C GLN A 30 -4.87 3.52 -8.91
N ILE A 31 -4.69 4.81 -8.61
CA ILE A 31 -3.99 5.74 -9.52
C ILE A 31 -2.53 5.35 -9.71
N LEU A 32 -1.86 4.86 -8.68
CA LEU A 32 -0.48 4.40 -8.80
C LEU A 32 -0.39 3.11 -9.62
N LYS A 33 -1.22 2.10 -9.30
CA LYS A 33 -1.21 0.81 -10.01
C LYS A 33 -1.71 0.88 -11.46
N SER A 34 -2.54 1.87 -11.79
CA SER A 34 -2.94 2.10 -13.19
C SER A 34 -1.87 2.77 -14.06
N LYS A 35 -0.77 3.27 -13.47
CA LYS A 35 0.33 3.91 -14.20
C LYS A 35 1.49 2.95 -14.33
N ALA A 36 1.87 2.62 -15.56
CA ALA A 36 3.01 1.73 -15.85
C ALA A 36 4.31 2.14 -15.15
N GLU A 37 4.53 3.45 -14.94
CA GLU A 37 5.69 3.98 -14.22
C GLU A 37 5.75 3.54 -12.74
N TYR A 38 4.59 3.32 -12.09
CA TYR A 38 4.50 3.04 -10.66
C TYR A 38 3.93 1.66 -10.33
N ASP A 39 3.35 0.96 -11.31
CA ASP A 39 2.71 -0.35 -11.13
C ASP A 39 3.65 -1.39 -10.50
N SER A 40 4.92 -1.38 -10.92
CA SER A 40 5.97 -2.27 -10.40
C SER A 40 6.37 -1.99 -8.94
N ILE A 41 5.99 -0.86 -8.36
CA ILE A 41 6.31 -0.52 -6.97
C ILE A 41 5.32 -1.26 -6.07
N PRO A 42 5.79 -2.10 -5.13
CA PRO A 42 4.92 -2.76 -4.16
C PRO A 42 4.19 -1.75 -3.28
N ILE A 43 2.87 -1.87 -3.17
CA ILE A 43 2.04 -1.04 -2.29
C ILE A 43 1.41 -1.92 -1.22
N ILE A 44 1.74 -1.60 0.03
CA ILE A 44 1.19 -2.25 1.22
C ILE A 44 0.20 -1.29 1.87
N LEU A 45 -1.06 -1.68 1.93
CA LEU A 45 -2.11 -0.90 2.56
C LEU A 45 -2.09 -1.10 4.08
N ILE A 46 -2.34 -0.03 4.82
CA ILE A 46 -2.51 -0.04 6.28
C ILE A 46 -3.98 0.25 6.59
N SER A 47 -4.65 -0.67 7.28
CA SER A 47 -6.08 -0.54 7.65
C SER A 47 -6.32 -0.72 9.15
N ALA A 48 -7.46 -0.24 9.67
CA ALA A 48 -7.84 -0.44 11.07
C ALA A 48 -8.31 -1.87 11.35
N ALA A 49 -9.15 -2.43 10.48
CA ALA A 49 -9.61 -3.82 10.51
C ALA A 49 -10.38 -4.12 9.22
N PHE A 50 -10.34 -5.37 8.77
CA PHE A 50 -11.21 -5.94 7.74
C PHE A 50 -11.49 -7.40 8.08
N SER A 51 -12.67 -7.89 7.70
CA SER A 51 -12.89 -9.34 7.53
C SER A 51 -12.01 -9.89 6.41
N GLU A 52 -11.82 -11.22 6.35
CA GLU A 52 -11.05 -11.82 5.25
C GLU A 52 -11.66 -11.52 3.87
N LYS A 53 -12.98 -11.49 3.78
CA LYS A 53 -13.70 -11.14 2.55
C LYS A 53 -13.42 -9.70 2.14
N GLU A 54 -13.56 -8.74 3.06
CA GLU A 54 -13.28 -7.32 2.80
C GLU A 54 -11.81 -7.11 2.42
N LYS A 55 -10.88 -7.83 3.05
CA LYS A 55 -9.46 -7.79 2.69
C LYS A 55 -9.26 -8.17 1.22
N LEU A 56 -9.86 -9.27 0.77
CA LEU A 56 -9.75 -9.73 -0.63
C LEU A 56 -10.38 -8.73 -1.61
N GLU A 57 -11.55 -8.18 -1.27
CA GLU A 57 -12.22 -7.17 -2.09
C GLU A 57 -11.39 -5.88 -2.21
N VAL A 58 -10.78 -5.43 -1.12
CA VAL A 58 -9.91 -4.24 -1.13
C VAL A 58 -8.66 -4.49 -1.96
N LEU A 59 -7.99 -5.64 -1.81
CA LEU A 59 -6.81 -5.97 -2.61
C LEU A 59 -7.16 -6.02 -4.10
N ALA A 60 -8.25 -6.71 -4.46
CA ALA A 60 -8.70 -6.83 -5.84
C ALA A 60 -9.09 -5.48 -6.46
N SER A 61 -9.78 -4.61 -5.70
CA SER A 61 -10.24 -3.31 -6.21
C SER A 61 -9.15 -2.25 -6.26
N THR A 62 -8.11 -2.34 -5.42
CA THR A 62 -7.02 -1.34 -5.37
C THR A 62 -5.79 -1.73 -6.17
N GLY A 63 -5.60 -3.03 -6.43
CA GLY A 63 -4.37 -3.58 -7.01
C GLY A 63 -3.19 -3.59 -6.04
N ALA A 64 -3.43 -3.36 -4.73
CA ALA A 64 -2.38 -3.42 -3.72
C ALA A 64 -1.82 -4.84 -3.57
N ASP A 65 -0.56 -4.92 -3.15
CA ASP A 65 0.16 -6.19 -3.02
C ASP A 65 -0.16 -6.89 -1.70
N GLU A 66 -0.34 -6.12 -0.63
CA GLU A 66 -0.63 -6.63 0.72
C GLU A 66 -1.43 -5.64 1.57
N ILE A 67 -2.03 -6.15 2.65
CA ILE A 67 -2.66 -5.35 3.71
C ILE A 67 -2.04 -5.73 5.06
N ILE A 68 -1.70 -4.72 5.85
CA ILE A 68 -1.38 -4.83 7.27
C ILE A 68 -2.41 -4.08 8.12
N PHE A 69 -2.65 -4.56 9.34
CA PHE A 69 -3.64 -4.00 10.25
C PHE A 69 -2.98 -3.15 11.34
N LYS A 70 -3.67 -2.07 11.72
CA LYS A 70 -3.35 -1.28 12.91
C LYS A 70 -3.88 -2.00 14.16
N PRO A 71 -3.26 -1.79 15.32
CA PRO A 71 -1.98 -1.09 15.49
C PRO A 71 -0.80 -1.93 14.97
N ILE A 72 0.22 -1.26 14.42
CA ILE A 72 1.47 -1.93 14.00
C ILE A 72 2.41 -1.91 15.21
N ASP A 73 2.24 -2.88 16.09
CA ASP A 73 2.90 -2.88 17.40
C ASP A 73 4.18 -3.72 17.41
N LYS A 74 4.38 -4.59 16.41
CA LYS A 74 5.49 -5.55 16.42
C LYS A 74 6.31 -5.52 15.14
N LEU A 75 7.64 -5.60 15.29
CA LEU A 75 8.58 -5.73 14.18
C LEU A 75 8.22 -6.88 13.21
N LYS A 76 7.56 -7.94 13.70
CA LYS A 76 7.09 -9.05 12.86
C LYS A 76 6.08 -8.62 11.79
N GLU A 77 5.27 -7.59 12.03
CA GLU A 77 4.31 -7.07 11.05
C GLU A 77 5.01 -6.31 9.92
N LEU A 78 6.21 -5.80 10.19
CA LEU A 78 7.10 -5.21 9.18
C LEU A 78 7.85 -6.27 8.36
N ASN A 79 7.73 -7.57 8.66
CA ASN A 79 8.28 -8.62 7.80
C ASN A 79 7.72 -8.59 6.38
N VAL A 80 6.49 -8.08 6.21
CA VAL A 80 5.94 -7.78 4.89
C VAL A 80 6.85 -6.82 4.12
N LEU A 81 7.42 -5.79 4.76
CA LEU A 81 8.37 -4.89 4.09
C LEU A 81 9.65 -5.64 3.73
N PHE A 82 10.16 -6.47 4.63
CA PHE A 82 11.37 -7.25 4.36
C PHE A 82 11.20 -8.22 3.18
N LYS A 83 9.99 -8.74 2.90
CA LYS A 83 9.70 -9.50 1.66
C LYS A 83 10.02 -8.69 0.39
N TYR A 84 9.74 -7.39 0.40
CA TYR A 84 9.96 -6.49 -0.75
C TYR A 84 11.32 -5.77 -0.72
N LEU A 85 11.94 -5.66 0.46
CA LEU A 85 13.24 -5.01 0.65
C LEU A 85 14.42 -5.97 0.51
N LYS A 86 14.25 -7.27 0.75
CA LYS A 86 15.30 -8.29 0.58
C LYS A 86 15.50 -8.65 -0.89
N GLN A 87 16.09 -7.73 -1.65
CA GLN A 87 16.96 -8.03 -2.78
C GLN A 87 18.35 -7.48 -2.44
N LEU A 88 19.10 -8.24 -1.64
CA LEU A 88 20.56 -8.18 -1.55
C LEU A 88 21.06 -9.62 -1.52
#